data_AF-A0A6M5FCK5-F1
#
_entry.id   AF-A0A6M5FCK5-F1
#
_cell.length_a   1.000
_cell.length_b   1.000
_cell.length_c   1.000
_cell.angle_alpha   90.00
_cell.angle_beta   90.00
_cell.angle_gamma   90.00
#
_symmetry.space_group_name_H-M   'P 1'
#
loop_
_entity.id
_entity.type
_entity.pdbx_description
1 polymer ?
#
loop_
_entity_poly.entity_id
_entity_poly.type
_entity_poly.pdbx_seq_one_letter_code
_entity_poly.pdbx_strand_id
1 'polypeptide(L)' 'MSQIAEVNGHMVIIINDVLDQGVIAKFAFGHFLVCGATDSKLVTMIEKDIARSTIAHADYTCFHTEPEWLGDM' A
#
# COMPACT_ATOMS: atom_id res chain seq x y z
N MET A 1 -25.66 -3.19 -4.24
CA MET A 1 -24.98 -2.32 -5.21
C MET A 1 -23.57 -2.12 -4.69
N SER A 2 -22.55 -2.45 -5.47
CA SER A 2 -21.16 -2.13 -5.10
C SER A 2 -21.03 -0.61 -5.06
N GLN A 3 -20.78 -0.04 -3.89
CA GLN A 3 -20.42 1.38 -3.77
C GLN A 3 -18.97 1.50 -4.21
N ILE A 4 -18.75 1.71 -5.50
CA ILE A 4 -17.45 2.13 -6.00
C ILE A 4 -17.30 3.59 -5.56
N ALA A 5 -16.34 3.85 -4.69
CA ALA A 5 -16.01 5.21 -4.28
C ALA A 5 -15.43 5.96 -5.48
N GLU A 6 -15.92 7.17 -5.74
CA GLU A 6 -15.33 8.09 -6.71
C GLU A 6 -14.03 8.65 -6.13
N VAL A 7 -12.94 8.56 -6.88
CA VAL A 7 -11.60 9.00 -6.45
C VAL A 7 -11.06 10.19 -7.27
N ASN A 8 -11.76 10.59 -8.33
CA ASN A 8 -11.33 11.66 -9.21
C ASN A 8 -11.30 13.00 -8.45
N GLY A 9 -10.18 13.70 -8.49
CA GLY A 9 -10.00 14.96 -7.76
C GLY A 9 -9.73 14.80 -6.26
N HIS A 10 -9.64 13.57 -5.76
CA HIS A 10 -9.41 13.28 -4.34
C HIS A 10 -8.02 12.69 -4.09
N MET A 11 -7.49 12.99 -2.90
CA MET A 11 -6.33 12.27 -2.37
C MET A 11 -6.80 10.90 -1.86
N VAL A 12 -6.03 9.85 -2.15
CA VAL A 12 -6.33 8.48 -1.73
C VAL A 12 -5.34 8.03 -0.65
N ILE A 13 -5.84 7.45 0.43
CA ILE A 13 -5.02 6.76 1.43
C ILE A 13 -5.30 5.27 1.31
N ILE A 14 -4.28 4.51 0.93
CA ILE A 14 -4.32 3.06 0.79
C ILE A 14 -3.92 2.46 2.14
N ILE A 15 -4.82 1.71 2.76
CA ILE A 15 -4.57 1.01 4.01
C ILE A 15 -4.30 -0.46 3.71
N ASN A 16 -3.15 -0.95 4.13
CA ASN A 16 -2.67 -2.30 3.88
C ASN A 16 -2.25 -2.98 5.19
N ASP A 17 -2.39 -4.29 5.26
CA ASP A 17 -1.99 -5.08 6.43
C ASP A 17 -0.46 -5.30 6.47
N VAL A 18 0.12 -5.86 5.40
CA VAL A 18 1.55 -6.21 5.34
C VAL A 18 2.17 -5.76 4.02
N LEU A 19 3.17 -4.87 4.09
CA LEU A 19 3.99 -4.50 2.96
C LEU A 19 5.16 -5.48 2.83
N ASP A 20 4.98 -6.49 1.98
CA ASP A 20 6.04 -7.40 1.56
C ASP A 20 6.71 -6.86 0.28
N GLN A 21 6.67 -7.55 -0.87
CA GLN A 21 7.35 -7.14 -2.11
C GLN A 21 6.88 -5.82 -2.76
N GLY A 22 5.81 -5.19 -2.23
CA GLY A 22 5.28 -3.92 -2.74
C GLY A 22 4.57 -3.99 -4.10
N VAL A 23 4.42 -5.17 -4.70
CA VAL A 23 3.79 -5.36 -6.03
C VAL A 23 2.33 -4.91 -6.03
N ILE A 24 1.56 -5.33 -5.02
CA ILE A 24 0.13 -4.99 -4.90
C ILE A 24 -0.04 -3.49 -4.66
N ALA A 25 0.75 -2.92 -3.75
CA ALA A 25 0.72 -1.49 -3.49
C ALA A 25 1.03 -0.70 -4.78
N LYS A 26 2.08 -1.06 -5.53
CA LYS A 26 2.43 -0.39 -6.81
C LYS A 26 1.28 -0.44 -7.81
N PHE A 27 0.59 -1.58 -7.91
CA PHE A 27 -0.60 -1.71 -8.74
C PHE A 27 -1.71 -0.74 -8.28
N ALA A 28 -1.99 -0.67 -6.98
CA ALA A 28 -3.01 0.22 -6.43
C ALA A 28 -2.70 1.71 -6.70
N PHE A 29 -1.44 2.14 -6.50
CA PHE A 29 -0.98 3.49 -6.85
C PHE A 29 -1.28 3.82 -8.32
N GLY A 30 -0.85 2.95 -9.25
CA GLY A 30 -1.10 3.14 -10.67
C GLY A 30 -2.58 3.17 -11.02
N HIS A 31 -3.37 2.29 -10.41
CA HIS A 31 -4.82 2.24 -10.61
C HIS A 31 -5.50 3.55 -10.19
N PHE A 32 -5.24 4.04 -8.97
CA PHE A 32 -5.91 5.25 -8.48
C PHE A 32 -5.49 6.51 -9.22
N LEU A 33 -4.22 6.59 -9.65
CA LEU A 33 -3.75 7.68 -10.50
C LEU A 33 -4.50 7.70 -11.85
N VAL A 34 -4.68 6.54 -12.49
CA VAL A 34 -5.47 6.42 -13.74
C VAL A 34 -6.94 6.78 -13.52
N CYS A 35 -7.47 6.54 -12.32
CA CYS A 35 -8.83 6.94 -11.94
C CYS A 35 -8.97 8.42 -11.56
N GLY A 36 -7.90 9.22 -11.64
CA GLY A 36 -7.96 10.68 -11.41
C GLY A 36 -7.68 11.12 -9.97
N ALA A 37 -7.13 10.25 -9.11
CA ALA A 37 -6.66 10.67 -7.80
C ALA A 37 -5.58 11.75 -7.94
N THR A 38 -5.63 12.78 -7.09
CA THR A 38 -4.67 13.89 -7.12
C THR A 38 -3.34 13.55 -6.47
N ASP A 39 -3.38 12.66 -5.47
CA ASP A 39 -2.22 12.08 -4.81
C ASP A 39 -2.63 10.75 -4.16
N SER A 40 -1.65 9.94 -3.80
CA SER A 40 -1.88 8.69 -3.08
C SER A 40 -0.81 8.44 -2.03
N LYS A 41 -1.23 7.86 -0.90
CA LYS A 41 -0.37 7.52 0.24
C LYS A 41 -0.61 6.08 0.66
N LEU A 42 0.46 5.39 1.07
CA LEU A 42 0.40 4.04 1.59
C LEU A 42 0.59 4.05 3.11
N VAL A 43 -0.39 3.51 3.82
CA VAL A 43 -0.31 3.18 5.23
C VAL A 43 -0.28 1.66 5.35
N THR A 44 0.74 1.11 6.01
CA THR A 44 0.83 -0.32 6.29
C THR A 44 0.89 -0.57 7.78
N MET A 45 0.25 -1.64 8.26
CA MET A 45 0.40 -2.03 9.65
C MET A 45 1.79 -2.65 9.89
N ILE A 46 2.23 -3.53 9.00
CA ILE A 46 3.55 -4.17 9.07
C ILE A 46 4.31 -3.89 7.78
N GLU A 47 5.57 -3.53 7.91
CA GLU A 47 6.51 -3.46 6.80
C GLU A 47 7.63 -4.47 7.01
N LYS A 48 7.89 -5.31 6.00
CA LYS A 48 9.01 -6.25 6.06
C LYS A 48 10.30 -5.59 5.60
N ASP A 49 11.39 -5.78 6.31
CA ASP A 49 12.70 -5.21 5.96
C ASP A 49 13.38 -6.08 4.90
N ILE A 50 12.89 -5.93 3.66
CA ILE A 50 13.38 -6.66 2.48
C ILE A 50 13.91 -5.68 1.44
N ALA A 51 14.87 -6.15 0.63
CA ALA A 51 15.28 -5.42 -0.56
C ALA A 51 14.15 -5.43 -1.60
N ARG A 52 13.66 -4.25 -2.01
CA ARG A 52 12.57 -4.09 -2.98
C ARG A 52 13.04 -3.39 -4.25
N SER A 53 12.48 -3.80 -5.39
CA SER A 53 12.68 -3.16 -6.70
C SER A 53 11.56 -2.18 -7.09
N THR A 54 10.50 -2.09 -6.27
CA THR A 54 9.28 -1.33 -6.58
C THR A 54 9.08 -0.17 -5.61
N ILE A 55 8.20 -0.32 -4.62
CA ILE A 55 7.99 0.63 -3.54
C ILE A 55 9.04 0.34 -2.48
N ALA A 56 9.86 1.32 -2.15
CA ALA A 56 10.90 1.15 -1.13
C ALA A 56 10.28 1.05 0.26
N HIS A 57 9.37 1.98 0.60
CA HIS A 57 8.74 2.11 1.92
C HIS A 57 7.28 2.60 1.83
N ALA A 58 6.48 2.31 2.86
CA ALA A 58 5.18 2.97 3.04
C ALA A 58 5.38 4.42 3.52
N ASP A 59 4.39 5.29 3.31
CA ASP A 59 4.41 6.65 3.86
C ASP A 59 4.22 6.61 5.39
N TYR A 60 3.49 5.61 5.89
CA TYR A 60 3.27 5.37 7.32
C TYR A 60 3.29 3.87 7.62
N THR A 61 4.03 3.48 8.65
CA THR A 61 4.16 2.08 9.11
C THR A 61 3.96 2.02 10.62
N CYS A 62 3.20 1.04 11.12
CA CYS A 62 3.09 0.82 12.57
C CYS A 62 4.28 -0.01 13.12
N PHE A 63 4.65 -1.09 12.43
CA PHE A 63 5.72 -2.00 12.84
C PHE A 63 6.62 -2.39 11.67
N HIS A 64 7.91 -2.51 11.97
CA HIS A 64 8.89 -3.14 11.08
C HIS A 64 9.18 -4.56 11.58
N THR A 65 9.37 -5.50 10.65
CA THR A 65 9.78 -6.86 10.95
C THR A 65 10.76 -7.39 9.91
N GLU A 66 11.54 -8.38 10.29
CA GLU A 66 12.41 -9.12 9.37
C GLU A 66 11.58 -9.90 8.33
N PRO A 67 12.20 -10.51 7.31
CA PRO A 67 11.53 -11.27 6.24
C PRO A 67 10.92 -12.61 6.69
N GLU A 68 10.17 -12.63 7.79
CA GLU A 68 9.58 -13.84 8.36
C GLU A 68 8.13 -14.06 7.94
N TRP A 69 7.66 -15.31 8.07
CA TRP A 69 6.25 -15.64 7.92
C TRP A 69 5.50 -15.21 9.18
N LEU A 70 4.41 -14.47 9.03
CA LEU A 70 3.65 -13.90 10.14
C LEU A 70 2.44 -14.76 10.55
N GLY A 71 2.13 -15.81 9.80
CA GLY A 71 0.85 -16.52 9.85
C GLY A 71 0.77 -17.72 10.79
N ASP A 72 1.74 -17.94 11.66
CA ASP A 72 1.77 -19.07 12.60
C ASP A 72 1.80 -18.62 14.09
N MET A 73 1.52 -17.34 14.36
CA MET A 73 1.41 -16.79 15.72
C MET A 73 0.00 -16.89 16.30
#